data_AF-A0A1D6P1W5-F1
#
_entry.id   AF-A0A1D6P1W5-F1
#
_cell.length_a   1.000
_cell.length_b   1.000
_cell.length_c   1.000
_cell.angle_alpha   90.00
_cell.angle_beta   90.00
_cell.angle_gamma   90.00
#
_symmetry.space_group_name_H-M   'P 1'
#
loop_
_entity.id
_entity.type
_entity.pdbx_description
1 polymer ?
#
loop_
_entity_poly.entity_id
_entity_poly.type
_entity_poly.pdbx_seq_one_letter_code
_entity_poly.pdbx_strand_id
1 'polypeptide(L)' 'MDGLTTMNKSYALELFVSATNREMFLTTTEHDVREIWLKRKIRLLRGSDAWTEQMI' A
#
# COMPACT_ATOMS: atom_id res chain seq x y z
N MET A 1 -18.22 1.73 -4.12
CA MET A 1 -16.95 1.39 -3.44
C MET A 1 -16.11 2.65 -3.40
N ASP A 2 -15.84 3.17 -2.22
CA ASP A 2 -14.96 4.33 -2.05
C ASP A 2 -13.54 3.90 -2.36
N GLY A 3 -12.98 4.42 -3.46
CA GLY A 3 -11.63 4.12 -3.90
C GLY A 3 -10.56 4.58 -2.90
N LEU A 4 -9.29 4.53 -3.32
CA LEU A 4 -8.19 4.98 -2.48
C LEU A 4 -8.27 6.50 -2.21
N THR A 5 -8.25 6.88 -0.94
CA THR A 5 -8.13 8.29 -0.50
C THR A 5 -6.79 8.89 -0.94
N THR A 6 -6.66 10.21 -0.92
CA THR A 6 -5.38 10.90 -1.24
C THR A 6 -4.23 10.38 -0.38
N MET A 7 -4.46 10.16 0.90
CA MET A 7 -3.46 9.59 1.81
C MET A 7 -3.12 8.13 1.46
N ASN A 8 -4.12 7.31 1.09
CA ASN A 8 -3.84 5.95 0.61
C ASN A 8 -2.98 5.95 -0.66
N LYS A 9 -3.12 6.96 -1.52
CA LYS A 9 -2.30 7.10 -2.74
C LYS A 9 -0.85 7.46 -2.42
N SER A 10 -0.55 8.23 -1.37
CA SER A 10 0.85 8.50 -0.98
C SER A 10 1.54 7.24 -0.49
N TYR A 11 0.90 6.45 0.36
CA TYR A 11 1.46 5.14 0.78
C TYR A 11 1.60 4.16 -0.39
N ALA A 12 0.68 4.19 -1.35
CA ALA A 12 0.81 3.38 -2.56
C ALA A 12 2.07 3.76 -3.36
N LEU A 13 2.36 5.07 -3.50
CA LEU A 13 3.58 5.55 -4.18
C LEU A 13 4.84 5.04 -3.48
N GLU A 14 4.89 5.10 -2.15
CA GLU A 14 6.01 4.58 -1.36
C GLU A 14 6.20 3.07 -1.53
N LEU A 15 5.11 2.29 -1.57
CA LEU A 15 5.18 0.85 -1.82
C LEU A 15 5.84 0.51 -3.17
N PHE A 16 5.59 1.32 -4.19
CA PHE A 16 6.10 1.10 -5.55
C PHE A 16 7.56 1.51 -5.74
N VAL A 17 8.21 2.09 -4.73
CA VAL A 17 9.68 2.24 -4.71
C VAL A 17 10.36 0.86 -4.64
N SER A 18 9.72 -0.12 -4.01
CA SER A 18 10.22 -1.50 -3.98
C SER A 18 9.94 -2.22 -5.30
N ALA A 19 11.01 -2.67 -5.98
CA ALA A 19 10.93 -3.48 -7.20
C ALA A 19 10.07 -4.74 -7.02
N THR A 20 10.20 -5.43 -5.89
CA THR A 20 9.41 -6.63 -5.58
C THR A 20 7.93 -6.34 -5.40
N ASN A 21 7.56 -5.24 -4.72
CA ASN A 21 6.15 -4.83 -4.61
C ASN A 21 5.56 -4.48 -5.97
N ARG A 22 6.34 -3.78 -6.82
CA ARG A 22 5.94 -3.46 -8.18
C ARG A 22 5.72 -4.72 -9.01
N GLU A 23 6.64 -5.67 -8.95
CA GLU A 23 6.54 -6.95 -9.66
C GLU A 23 5.33 -7.77 -9.19
N MET A 24 5.13 -7.95 -7.88
CA MET A 24 3.95 -8.65 -7.36
C MET A 24 2.64 -8.00 -7.80
N PHE A 25 2.58 -6.67 -7.80
CA PHE A 25 1.39 -5.95 -8.24
C PHE A 25 1.11 -6.13 -9.74
N LEU A 26 2.15 -6.09 -10.58
CA LEU A 26 2.04 -6.26 -12.03
C LEU A 26 1.71 -7.70 -12.44
N THR A 27 2.21 -8.69 -11.70
CA THR A 27 1.96 -10.12 -11.95
C THR A 27 0.60 -10.59 -11.43
N THR A 28 -0.03 -9.85 -10.52
CA THR A 28 -1.40 -10.14 -10.07
C THR A 28 -2.42 -9.66 -11.11
N THR A 29 -2.98 -10.60 -11.87
CA THR A 29 -3.94 -10.33 -12.95
C THR A 29 -5.36 -10.08 -12.42
N GLU A 30 -5.74 -10.76 -11.34
CA GLU A 30 -7.05 -10.62 -10.72
C GLU A 30 -7.18 -9.26 -10.03
N HIS A 31 -8.10 -8.43 -10.56
CA HIS A 31 -8.29 -7.06 -10.10
C HIS A 31 -8.57 -6.99 -8.59
N ASP A 32 -9.48 -7.83 -8.10
CA ASP A 32 -9.91 -7.81 -6.70
C ASP A 32 -8.79 -8.26 -5.76
N VAL A 33 -8.01 -9.27 -6.16
CA VAL A 33 -6.84 -9.73 -5.41
C VAL A 33 -5.80 -8.63 -5.31
N ARG A 34 -5.54 -7.94 -6.42
CA ARG A 34 -4.60 -6.82 -6.49
C ARG A 34 -5.05 -5.65 -5.61
N GLU A 35 -6.34 -5.31 -5.61
CA GLU A 35 -6.90 -4.25 -4.77
C GLU A 35 -6.84 -4.62 -3.27
N ILE A 36 -7.17 -5.87 -2.92
CA ILE A 36 -7.07 -6.38 -1.54
C ILE A 36 -5.63 -6.33 -1.05
N TRP A 37 -4.68 -6.79 -1.87
CA TRP A 37 -3.26 -6.75 -1.55
C TRP A 37 -2.77 -5.33 -1.30
N LEU A 38 -3.11 -4.39 -2.20
CA LEU A 38 -2.70 -3.00 -2.07
C LEU A 38 -3.29 -2.35 -0.81
N LYS A 39 -4.58 -2.57 -0.52
CA LYS A 39 -5.21 -2.08 0.71
C LYS A 39 -4.54 -2.64 1.97
N ARG A 40 -4.13 -3.91 1.98
CA ARG A 40 -3.41 -4.53 3.12
C ARG A 40 -2.03 -3.91 3.30
N LYS A 41 -1.26 -3.73 2.21
CA LYS A 41 0.07 -3.12 2.28
C LYS A 41 0.02 -1.67 2.77
N ILE A 42 -0.95 -0.88 2.31
CA ILE A 42 -1.16 0.49 2.78
C ILE A 42 -1.50 0.52 4.28
N ARG A 43 -2.32 -0.42 4.78
CA ARG A 43 -2.64 -0.50 6.23
C ARG A 43 -1.41 -0.80 7.07
N LEU A 44 -0.49 -1.63 6.58
CA LEU A 44 0.75 -1.95 7.30
C LEU A 44 1.68 -0.74 7.40
N LEU A 45 1.86 0.02 6.31
CA LEU A 45 2.63 1.27 6.31
C LEU A 45 2.04 2.30 7.26
N ARG A 46 0.72 2.52 7.19
CA ARG A 46 0.02 3.40 8.13
C ARG A 46 0.22 3.00 9.59
N GLY A 47 0.27 1.70 9.85
CA GLY A 47 0.56 1.17 11.17
C GLY A 47 1.98 1.50 11.60
N SER A 48 2.98 1.34 10.72
CA SER A 48 4.38 1.69 11.03
C SER A 48 4.60 3.18 11.25
N ASP A 49 3.90 4.05 10.54
CA ASP A 49 4.03 5.49 10.74
C ASP A 49 3.54 5.91 12.13
N ALA A 50 2.45 5.30 12.61
CA ALA A 50 1.94 5.52 13.97
C ALA A 50 2.91 5.06 15.07
N TRP A 51 3.77 4.07 14.81
CA TRP A 51 4.87 3.68 15.70
C TRP A 51 6.06 4.63 15.58
N THR A 52 6.31 5.19 14.41
CA THR A 52 7.43 6.11 14.15
C THR A 52 7.18 7.49 14.75
N GLU A 53 5.92 7.98 14.72
CA GLU A 53 5.51 9.25 15.35
C GLU A 53 5.53 9.20 16.89
N GLN A 54 5.40 8.03 17.52
CA GLN A 54 5.45 7.89 18.99
C GLN A 54 6.87 7.81 19.56
N MET A 55 7.90 7.71 18.72
CA MET A 55 9.31 7.61 19.15
C MET A 55 10.13 8.88 18.88
N ILE A 56 9.48 9.98 18.49
CA ILE A 56 10.08 11.32 18.34
C ILE A 56 9.47 12.23 19.39
#